data_AF-A0A7C2WUJ2-F1
#
_entry.id   AF-A0A7C2WUJ2-F1
#
_cell.length_a   1.000
_cell.length_b   1.000
_cell.length_c   1.000
_cell.angle_alpha   90.00
_cell.angle_beta   90.00
_cell.angle_gamma   90.00
#
_symmetry.space_group_name_H-M   'P 1'
#
loop_
_entity.id
_entity.type
_entity.pdbx_description
1 polymer ?
#
loop_
_entity_poly.entity_id
_entity_poly.type
_entity_poly.pdbx_seq_one_letter_code
_entity_poly.pdbx_strand_id
1 'polypeptide(L)'
;MPIAQILQPLHSIFMIASFVLGCVVGSFCNVCICRWPMGESVIRPRSRCPKCLNSIAWYDNIPLVSWLALGAKCRHCGQPISWKYPLVEAITGALFMAVFWRFGFDVATPIYMALCAALVIVTFQDLADWTIPNEITLPGILAGIGVSLLAMTQQESMLRVADPIDSLDGIAAGCFIICLMDSVVVLLLRKPGMGFGDVKLLAMLGAFLGWRGVIGTLLIGSLVGSVVGVAMILYFRSRQDADTTEPSDQPTNLQDAPIDPVAAVALGACTVYLAARCFYYLLSDDMLPPELRPILTITAGVVTAFAMIVSGLSLSLYARQQKSAPAKHGSRIAEHLEGGAQEEDLEITLQGHYLPFGPYLAAGGILFLFFGPELYQWYTVTL
;
A
#
# COMPACT_ATOMS: atom_id res chain seq x y z
N MET A 1 3.20 3.45 -47.72
CA MET A 1 2.81 4.21 -46.51
C MET A 1 3.86 3.96 -45.45
N PRO A 2 4.39 4.98 -44.77
CA PRO A 2 5.34 4.78 -43.68
C PRO A 2 4.68 3.91 -42.59
N ILE A 3 5.42 2.93 -42.08
CA ILE A 3 4.98 1.98 -41.04
C ILE A 3 4.33 2.70 -39.84
N ALA A 4 4.80 3.90 -39.51
CA ALA A 4 4.23 4.77 -38.47
C ALA A 4 2.75 5.12 -38.68
N GLN A 5 2.29 5.32 -39.92
CA GLN A 5 0.89 5.66 -40.22
C GLN A 5 -0.07 4.45 -40.07
N ILE A 6 0.44 3.23 -40.18
CA ILE A 6 -0.33 2.00 -39.95
C ILE A 6 -0.36 1.65 -38.46
N LEU A 7 0.73 1.89 -37.73
CA LEU A 7 0.79 1.63 -36.29
C LEU A 7 -0.03 2.62 -35.44
N GLN A 8 -0.21 3.86 -35.90
CA GLN A 8 -0.94 4.87 -35.13
C GLN A 8 -2.40 4.50 -34.83
N PRO A 9 -3.25 4.10 -35.80
CA PRO A 9 -4.63 3.68 -35.51
C PRO A 9 -4.66 2.41 -34.65
N LEU A 10 -3.69 1.50 -34.83
CA LEU A 10 -3.57 0.29 -34.03
C LEU A 10 -3.31 0.64 -32.56
N HIS A 11 -2.35 1.53 -32.29
CA HIS A 11 -2.04 1.99 -30.93
C HIS A 11 -3.25 2.64 -30.25
N SER A 12 -4.01 3.48 -30.96
CA SER A 12 -5.25 4.07 -30.43
C SER A 12 -6.31 3.03 -30.08
N ILE A 13 -6.49 1.99 -30.91
CA ILE A 13 -7.42 0.89 -30.63
C ILE A 13 -7.00 0.15 -29.36
N PHE A 14 -5.71 -0.15 -29.20
CA PHE A 14 -5.23 -0.84 -28.00
C PHE A 14 -5.25 0.02 -26.74
N MET A 15 -5.08 1.34 -26.82
CA MET A 15 -5.33 2.25 -25.69
C MET A 15 -6.77 2.16 -25.21
N ILE A 16 -7.73 2.22 -26.14
CA ILE A 16 -9.16 2.10 -25.81
C ILE A 16 -9.47 0.70 -25.27
N ALA A 17 -8.93 -0.35 -25.88
CA ALA A 17 -9.09 -1.72 -25.39
C ALA A 17 -8.53 -1.88 -23.97
N SER A 18 -7.37 -1.27 -23.67
CA SER A 18 -6.77 -1.26 -22.34
C SER A 18 -7.64 -0.51 -21.32
N PHE A 19 -8.23 0.62 -21.71
CA PHE A 19 -9.20 1.33 -20.87
C PHE A 19 -10.42 0.47 -20.54
N VAL A 20 -11.03 -0.15 -21.56
CA VAL A 20 -12.20 -1.03 -21.39
C VAL A 20 -11.85 -2.22 -20.50
N LEU A 21 -10.71 -2.87 -20.74
CA LEU A 21 -10.21 -3.95 -19.90
C LEU A 21 -10.02 -3.48 -18.45
N GLY A 22 -9.45 -2.29 -18.25
CA GLY A 22 -9.25 -1.71 -16.93
C GLY A 22 -10.57 -1.39 -16.22
N CYS A 23 -11.62 -0.97 -16.93
CA CYS A 23 -12.94 -0.80 -16.32
C CYS A 23 -13.56 -2.15 -15.91
N VAL A 24 -13.37 -3.21 -16.71
CA VAL A 24 -13.82 -4.57 -16.36
C VAL A 24 -13.08 -5.07 -15.12
N VAL A 25 -11.76 -4.91 -15.07
CA VAL A 25 -10.95 -5.26 -13.90
C VAL A 25 -11.33 -4.39 -12.70
N GLY A 26 -11.61 -3.10 -12.90
CA GLY A 26 -12.07 -2.19 -11.85
C GLY A 26 -13.41 -2.60 -11.25
N SER A 27 -14.32 -3.15 -12.05
CA SER A 27 -15.57 -3.74 -11.56
C SER A 27 -15.30 -4.95 -10.65
N PHE A 28 -14.29 -5.77 -10.99
CA PHE A 28 -13.81 -6.83 -10.11
C PHE A 28 -13.14 -6.28 -8.84
N CYS A 29 -12.34 -5.20 -8.93
CA CYS A 29 -11.75 -4.53 -7.78
C CYS A 29 -12.82 -4.09 -6.76
N ASN A 30 -13.96 -3.57 -7.21
CA ASN A 30 -15.09 -3.23 -6.33
C ASN A 30 -15.60 -4.44 -5.53
N VAL A 31 -15.60 -5.63 -6.13
CA VAL A 31 -15.98 -6.87 -5.43
C VAL A 31 -14.96 -7.20 -4.34
N CYS A 32 -13.66 -7.10 -4.64
CA CYS A 32 -12.60 -7.36 -3.65
C CYS A 32 -12.66 -6.38 -2.47
N ILE A 33 -12.78 -5.08 -2.75
CA ILE A 33 -12.87 -4.01 -1.74
C ILE A 33 -14.07 -4.25 -0.81
N CYS A 34 -15.22 -4.68 -1.34
CA CYS A 34 -16.39 -4.89 -0.49
C CYS A 34 -16.34 -6.19 0.32
N ARG A 35 -15.70 -7.26 -0.18
CA ARG A 35 -15.85 -8.62 0.37
C ARG A 35 -14.74 -9.07 1.30
N TRP A 36 -13.48 -8.71 1.03
CA TRP A 36 -12.36 -9.12 1.87
C TRP A 36 -12.43 -8.66 3.33
N PRO A 37 -12.78 -7.40 3.65
CA PRO A 37 -12.94 -7.00 5.06
C PRO A 37 -14.02 -7.81 5.79
N MET A 38 -15.02 -8.31 5.06
CA MET A 38 -16.10 -9.15 5.59
C MET A 38 -15.75 -10.64 5.61
N GLY A 39 -14.56 -11.05 5.16
CA GLY A 39 -14.18 -12.46 5.00
C GLY A 39 -15.02 -13.23 3.97
N GLU A 40 -15.74 -12.53 3.09
CA GLU A 40 -16.59 -13.15 2.08
C GLU A 40 -15.78 -13.66 0.88
N SER A 41 -16.25 -14.74 0.25
CA SER A 41 -15.63 -15.24 -0.98
C SER A 41 -15.85 -14.28 -2.16
N VAL A 42 -14.77 -13.98 -2.88
CA VAL A 42 -14.80 -13.16 -4.11
C VAL A 42 -15.44 -13.92 -5.29
N ILE A 43 -15.41 -15.26 -5.26
CA ILE A 43 -15.85 -16.11 -6.39
C ILE A 43 -17.35 -16.40 -6.31
N ARG A 44 -17.91 -16.64 -5.11
CA ARG A 44 -19.33 -16.94 -4.90
C ARG A 44 -19.86 -16.22 -3.66
N PRO A 45 -21.09 -15.69 -3.67
CA PRO A 45 -22.12 -15.70 -4.72
C PRO A 45 -21.91 -14.61 -5.80
N ARG A 46 -22.79 -14.56 -6.82
CA ARG A 46 -22.77 -13.53 -7.89
C ARG A 46 -22.95 -12.12 -7.30
N SER A 47 -22.64 -11.09 -8.10
CA SER A 47 -22.86 -9.69 -7.75
C SER A 47 -24.31 -9.45 -7.34
N ARG A 48 -24.51 -8.78 -6.20
CA ARG A 48 -25.84 -8.51 -5.62
C ARG A 48 -25.93 -7.03 -5.23
N CYS A 49 -27.14 -6.49 -5.26
CA CYS A 49 -27.36 -5.16 -4.73
C CYS A 49 -27.16 -5.18 -3.20
N PRO A 50 -26.39 -4.26 -2.59
CA PRO A 50 -26.20 -4.25 -1.13
C PRO A 50 -27.48 -3.92 -0.36
N LYS A 51 -28.48 -3.29 -1.01
CA LYS A 51 -29.74 -2.87 -0.37
C LYS A 51 -30.85 -3.90 -0.48
N CYS A 52 -31.10 -4.44 -1.67
CA CYS A 52 -32.19 -5.39 -1.89
C CYS A 52 -31.72 -6.85 -2.01
N LEU A 53 -30.40 -7.09 -1.97
CA LEU A 53 -29.76 -8.42 -2.08
C LEU A 53 -30.09 -9.22 -3.35
N ASN A 54 -30.90 -8.66 -4.26
CA ASN A 54 -31.21 -9.32 -5.52
C ASN A 54 -29.97 -9.39 -6.41
N SER A 55 -29.85 -10.47 -7.17
CA SER A 55 -28.74 -10.68 -8.10
C SER A 55 -28.77 -9.64 -9.22
N ILE A 56 -27.61 -9.05 -9.52
CA ILE A 56 -27.46 -8.08 -10.61
C ILE A 56 -27.33 -8.86 -11.93
N ALA A 57 -28.13 -8.48 -12.93
CA ALA A 57 -28.04 -9.06 -14.26
C ALA A 57 -26.70 -8.68 -14.92
N TRP A 58 -26.16 -9.54 -15.79
CA TRP A 58 -24.84 -9.32 -16.39
C TRP A 58 -24.73 -8.00 -17.17
N TYR A 59 -25.80 -7.54 -17.82
CA TYR A 59 -25.85 -6.26 -18.56
C TYR A 59 -26.03 -5.03 -17.65
N ASP A 60 -26.46 -5.23 -16.40
CA ASP A 60 -26.47 -4.17 -15.37
C ASP A 60 -25.11 -4.09 -14.66
N ASN A 61 -24.16 -4.96 -15.02
CA ASN A 61 -22.79 -5.00 -14.51
C ASN A 61 -21.76 -4.55 -15.56
N ILE A 62 -22.20 -3.85 -16.62
CA ILE A 62 -21.28 -3.26 -17.61
C ILE A 62 -20.66 -2.00 -16.98
N PRO A 63 -19.33 -1.97 -16.76
CA PRO A 63 -18.66 -0.89 -16.05
C PRO A 63 -18.97 0.48 -16.65
N LEU A 64 -19.17 1.50 -15.81
CA LEU A 64 -19.55 2.89 -16.14
C LEU A 64 -20.90 3.07 -16.86
N VAL A 65 -21.17 2.27 -17.90
CA VAL A 65 -22.34 2.38 -18.78
C VAL A 65 -23.61 2.03 -18.03
N SER A 66 -23.66 0.92 -17.30
CA SER A 66 -24.86 0.50 -16.59
C SER A 66 -25.25 1.51 -15.50
N TRP A 67 -24.27 2.11 -14.81
CA TRP A 67 -24.54 3.13 -13.79
C TRP A 67 -25.15 4.41 -14.38
N LEU A 68 -24.61 4.87 -15.52
CA LEU A 68 -25.16 6.02 -16.25
C LEU A 68 -26.55 5.73 -16.83
N ALA A 69 -26.72 4.57 -17.47
CA ALA A 69 -27.99 4.17 -18.10
C ALA A 69 -29.13 3.98 -17.09
N LEU A 70 -28.82 3.51 -15.88
CA LEU A 70 -29.78 3.35 -14.78
C LEU A 70 -30.00 4.64 -13.97
N GLY A 71 -29.31 5.74 -14.30
CA GLY A 71 -29.41 7.01 -13.58
C GLY A 71 -28.97 6.89 -12.12
N ALA A 72 -27.89 6.16 -11.85
CA ALA A 72 -27.34 5.89 -10.53
C ALA A 72 -28.30 5.16 -9.57
N LYS A 73 -29.31 4.42 -10.07
CA LYS A 73 -30.29 3.70 -9.26
C LYS A 73 -30.30 2.21 -9.55
N CYS A 74 -30.61 1.40 -8.55
CA CYS A 74 -30.83 -0.03 -8.76
C CYS A 74 -32.13 -0.25 -9.54
N ARG A 75 -32.09 -1.12 -10.57
CA ARG A 75 -33.25 -1.48 -11.39
C ARG A 75 -34.43 -2.04 -10.59
N HIS A 76 -34.16 -2.82 -9.54
CA HIS A 76 -35.20 -3.54 -8.79
C HIS A 76 -35.79 -2.71 -7.64
N CYS A 77 -34.93 -2.05 -6.83
CA CYS A 77 -35.39 -1.32 -5.65
C CYS A 77 -35.40 0.20 -5.80
N GLY A 78 -34.92 0.76 -6.93
CA GLY A 78 -34.88 2.20 -7.20
C GLY A 78 -33.92 3.00 -6.32
N GLN A 79 -33.26 2.35 -5.36
CA GLN A 79 -32.34 2.98 -4.42
C GLN A 79 -31.04 3.42 -5.11
N PRO A 80 -30.43 4.54 -4.68
CA PRO A 80 -29.22 5.04 -5.29
C PRO A 80 -28.02 4.11 -5.04
N ILE A 81 -27.20 3.94 -6.08
CA ILE A 81 -25.91 3.24 -6.08
C ILE A 81 -24.80 4.26 -5.86
N SER A 82 -23.89 3.97 -4.94
CA SER A 82 -22.79 4.87 -4.57
C SER A 82 -21.90 5.23 -5.76
N TRP A 83 -21.44 6.48 -5.81
CA TRP A 83 -20.50 6.99 -6.82
C TRP A 83 -19.09 6.36 -6.71
N LYS A 84 -18.77 5.72 -5.57
CA LYS A 84 -17.51 5.00 -5.37
C LYS A 84 -17.30 3.88 -6.42
N TYR A 85 -18.36 3.18 -6.82
CA TYR A 85 -18.29 2.08 -7.78
C TYR A 85 -17.79 2.52 -9.17
N PRO A 86 -18.47 3.47 -9.86
CA PRO A 86 -17.98 3.95 -11.16
C PRO A 86 -16.65 4.70 -11.04
N LEU A 87 -16.34 5.30 -9.88
CA LEU A 87 -15.03 5.93 -9.68
C LEU A 87 -13.89 4.92 -9.72
N VAL A 88 -14.00 3.80 -9.01
CA VAL A 88 -13.00 2.72 -9.01
C VAL A 88 -12.83 2.18 -10.44
N GLU A 89 -13.93 1.94 -11.15
CA GLU A 89 -13.91 1.48 -12.54
C GLU A 89 -13.20 2.46 -13.49
N ALA A 90 -13.48 3.76 -13.35
CA ALA A 90 -12.87 4.80 -14.17
C ALA A 90 -11.38 4.98 -13.86
N ILE A 91 -10.98 4.96 -12.57
CA ILE A 91 -9.59 5.09 -12.16
C ILE A 91 -8.78 3.88 -12.65
N THR A 92 -9.27 2.65 -12.48
CA THR A 92 -8.57 1.46 -12.99
C THR A 92 -8.48 1.46 -14.51
N GLY A 93 -9.54 1.87 -15.21
CA GLY A 93 -9.53 2.08 -16.66
C GLY A 93 -8.48 3.08 -17.10
N ALA A 94 -8.44 4.25 -16.46
CA ALA A 94 -7.47 5.30 -16.76
C ALA A 94 -6.03 4.86 -16.48
N LEU A 95 -5.78 4.14 -15.39
CA LEU A 95 -4.46 3.59 -15.06
C LEU A 95 -4.03 2.54 -16.10
N PHE A 96 -4.91 1.64 -16.54
CA PHE A 96 -4.55 0.65 -17.57
C PHE A 96 -4.21 1.31 -18.89
N MET A 97 -5.01 2.30 -19.30
CA MET A 97 -4.73 3.11 -20.47
C MET A 97 -3.37 3.83 -20.34
N ALA A 98 -3.09 4.41 -19.17
CA ALA A 98 -1.81 5.08 -18.90
C ALA A 98 -0.63 4.11 -18.95
N VAL A 99 -0.74 2.92 -18.36
CA VAL A 99 0.28 1.86 -18.42
C VAL A 99 0.53 1.48 -19.88
N PHE A 100 -0.52 1.22 -20.67
CA PHE A 100 -0.36 0.89 -22.09
C PHE A 100 0.27 2.04 -22.88
N TRP A 101 -0.11 3.29 -22.60
CA TRP A 101 0.48 4.47 -23.23
C TRP A 101 1.99 4.58 -22.93
N ARG A 102 2.42 4.22 -21.72
CA ARG A 102 3.81 4.34 -21.27
C ARG A 102 4.70 3.18 -21.72
N PHE A 103 4.20 1.95 -21.63
CA PHE A 103 4.99 0.71 -21.82
C PHE A 103 4.69 0.01 -23.15
N GLY A 104 3.57 0.32 -23.82
CA GLY A 104 3.23 -0.22 -25.13
C GLY A 104 3.06 -1.75 -25.14
N PHE A 105 3.54 -2.40 -26.20
CA PHE A 105 3.51 -3.86 -26.34
C PHE A 105 4.75 -4.51 -25.71
N ASP A 106 4.94 -4.29 -24.42
CA ASP A 106 6.02 -4.87 -23.64
C ASP A 106 5.47 -5.85 -22.60
N VAL A 107 6.31 -6.77 -22.11
CA VAL A 107 5.96 -7.68 -21.02
C VAL A 107 5.72 -6.94 -19.71
N ALA A 108 6.31 -5.75 -19.54
CA ALA A 108 6.02 -4.83 -18.45
C ALA A 108 4.53 -4.44 -18.37
N THR A 109 3.85 -4.28 -19.50
CA THR A 109 2.48 -3.75 -19.58
C THR A 109 1.47 -4.57 -18.76
N PRO A 110 1.28 -5.88 -18.98
CA PRO A 110 0.34 -6.67 -18.18
C PRO A 110 0.74 -6.78 -16.70
N ILE A 111 2.04 -6.79 -16.40
CA ILE A 111 2.57 -6.83 -15.03
C ILE A 111 2.17 -5.56 -14.27
N TYR A 112 2.38 -4.40 -14.89
CA TYR A 112 2.08 -3.11 -14.28
C TYR A 112 0.59 -2.77 -14.27
N MET A 113 -0.19 -3.28 -15.22
CA MET A 113 -1.65 -3.27 -15.12
C MET A 113 -2.11 -4.04 -13.88
N ALA A 114 -1.58 -5.25 -13.64
CA ALA A 114 -1.92 -6.01 -12.44
C ALA A 114 -1.49 -5.29 -11.14
N LEU A 115 -0.29 -4.69 -11.12
CA LEU A 115 0.18 -3.88 -10.00
C LEU A 115 -0.73 -2.67 -9.75
N CYS A 116 -1.11 -1.92 -10.79
CA CYS A 116 -2.05 -0.80 -10.65
C CYS A 116 -3.41 -1.24 -10.11
N ALA A 117 -3.96 -2.35 -10.58
CA ALA A 117 -5.22 -2.89 -10.05
C ALA A 117 -5.10 -3.28 -8.57
N ALA A 118 -3.99 -3.89 -8.16
CA ALA A 118 -3.69 -4.20 -6.77
C ALA A 118 -3.62 -2.93 -5.90
N LEU A 119 -2.91 -1.90 -6.36
CA LEU A 119 -2.78 -0.62 -5.65
C LEU A 119 -4.10 0.14 -5.55
N VAL A 120 -4.98 0.05 -6.56
CA VAL A 120 -6.34 0.59 -6.47
C VAL A 120 -7.12 -0.10 -5.35
N ILE A 121 -7.10 -1.44 -5.29
CA ILE A 121 -7.80 -2.16 -4.22
C ILE A 121 -7.27 -1.75 -2.85
N VAL A 122 -5.94 -1.74 -2.66
CA VAL A 122 -5.31 -1.33 -1.40
C VAL A 122 -5.72 0.10 -1.02
N THR A 123 -5.71 1.04 -1.97
CA THR A 123 -6.05 2.45 -1.72
C THR A 123 -7.49 2.60 -1.24
N PHE A 124 -8.45 1.99 -1.93
CA PHE A 124 -9.86 2.14 -1.57
C PHE A 124 -10.24 1.34 -0.31
N GLN A 125 -9.58 0.21 -0.08
CA GLN A 125 -9.74 -0.58 1.13
C GLN A 125 -9.21 0.19 2.35
N ASP A 126 -8.02 0.77 2.24
CA ASP A 126 -7.40 1.53 3.32
C ASP A 126 -8.18 2.82 3.61
N LEU A 127 -8.72 3.50 2.59
CA LEU A 127 -9.61 4.66 2.79
C LEU A 127 -10.97 4.31 3.43
N ALA A 128 -11.44 3.07 3.30
CA ALA A 128 -12.75 2.65 3.80
C ALA A 128 -12.66 2.05 5.20
N ASP A 129 -11.74 1.11 5.40
CA ASP A 129 -11.69 0.23 6.57
C ASP A 129 -10.35 0.30 7.32
N TRP A 130 -9.40 1.16 6.91
CA TRP A 130 -8.06 1.28 7.50
C TRP A 130 -7.30 -0.04 7.57
N THR A 131 -7.54 -0.92 6.59
CA THR A 131 -6.93 -2.24 6.50
C THR A 131 -6.26 -2.43 5.15
N ILE A 132 -5.05 -2.99 5.15
CA ILE A 132 -4.33 -3.35 3.94
C ILE A 132 -4.43 -4.87 3.75
N PRO A 133 -5.03 -5.37 2.65
CA PRO A 133 -5.32 -6.79 2.47
C PRO A 133 -4.03 -7.59 2.28
N ASN A 134 -3.89 -8.66 3.08
CA ASN A 134 -2.77 -9.58 2.99
C ASN A 134 -2.82 -10.41 1.71
N GLU A 135 -4.03 -10.61 1.18
CA GLU A 135 -4.36 -11.31 -0.07
C GLU A 135 -3.74 -10.63 -1.29
N ILE A 136 -3.43 -9.34 -1.20
CA ILE A 136 -2.70 -8.60 -2.24
C ILE A 136 -1.22 -8.48 -1.90
N THR A 137 -0.91 -7.99 -0.70
CA THR A 137 0.46 -7.59 -0.37
C THR A 137 1.42 -8.76 -0.31
N LEU A 138 1.04 -9.89 0.29
CA LEU A 138 1.93 -11.06 0.40
C LEU A 138 2.15 -11.76 -0.94
N PRO A 139 1.10 -12.11 -1.73
CA PRO A 139 1.31 -12.64 -3.08
C PRO A 139 2.00 -11.63 -4.00
N GLY A 140 1.76 -10.34 -3.80
CA GLY A 140 2.42 -9.27 -4.54
C GLY A 140 3.93 -9.25 -4.34
N ILE A 141 4.43 -9.39 -3.10
CA ILE A 141 5.88 -9.49 -2.83
C ILE A 141 6.49 -10.67 -3.60
N LEU A 142 5.84 -11.84 -3.54
CA LEU A 142 6.28 -13.03 -4.28
C LEU A 142 6.24 -12.82 -5.79
N ALA A 143 5.19 -12.18 -6.29
CA ALA A 143 5.06 -11.83 -7.70
C ALA A 143 6.17 -10.87 -8.15
N GLY A 144 6.54 -9.86 -7.34
CA GLY A 144 7.65 -8.95 -7.64
C GLY A 144 9.00 -9.67 -7.77
N ILE A 145 9.27 -10.64 -6.88
CA ILE A 145 10.44 -11.52 -7.03
C ILE A 145 10.34 -12.34 -8.32
N GLY A 146 9.16 -12.89 -8.65
CA GLY A 146 8.94 -13.60 -9.91
C GLY A 146 9.20 -12.71 -11.15
N VAL A 147 8.79 -11.44 -11.09
CA VAL A 147 9.03 -10.43 -12.14
C VAL A 147 10.53 -10.16 -12.28
N SER A 148 11.28 -10.09 -11.18
CA SER A 148 12.74 -9.90 -11.21
C SER A 148 13.47 -11.09 -11.86
N LEU A 149 12.96 -12.32 -11.68
CA LEU A 149 13.50 -13.51 -12.37
C LEU A 149 13.18 -13.49 -13.86
N LEU A 150 11.99 -13.01 -14.23
CA LEU A 150 11.60 -12.82 -15.63
C LEU A 150 12.47 -11.76 -16.31
N ALA A 151 12.81 -10.68 -15.60
CA ALA A 151 13.68 -9.61 -16.10
C ALA A 151 15.04 -10.14 -16.57
N MET A 152 15.62 -11.12 -15.87
CA MET A 152 16.88 -11.78 -16.28
C MET A 152 16.79 -12.47 -17.64
N THR A 153 15.59 -12.91 -18.04
CA THR A 153 15.37 -13.58 -19.33
C THR A 153 15.03 -12.60 -20.46
N GLN A 154 14.59 -11.38 -20.10
CA GLN A 154 14.12 -10.37 -21.04
C GLN A 154 14.89 -9.05 -20.84
N GLN A 155 16.16 -9.05 -21.21
CA GLN A 155 17.08 -7.94 -21.01
C GLN A 155 16.63 -6.61 -21.66
N GLU A 156 15.83 -6.67 -22.73
CA GLU A 156 15.33 -5.50 -23.47
C GLU A 156 13.96 -4.98 -22.98
N SER A 157 13.39 -5.59 -21.94
CA SER A 157 12.07 -5.23 -21.43
C SER A 157 12.09 -3.93 -20.62
N MET A 158 10.96 -3.21 -20.58
CA MET A 158 10.84 -1.96 -19.82
C MET A 158 10.56 -2.18 -18.33
N LEU A 159 10.99 -3.33 -17.78
CA LEU A 159 10.84 -3.66 -16.37
C LEU A 159 11.72 -2.73 -15.51
N ARG A 160 11.18 -2.31 -14.37
CA ARG A 160 11.81 -1.38 -13.42
C ARG A 160 12.81 -2.05 -12.49
N VAL A 161 12.76 -3.37 -12.38
CA VAL A 161 13.72 -4.18 -11.63
C VAL A 161 14.56 -4.93 -12.65
N ALA A 162 15.88 -4.79 -12.55
CA ALA A 162 16.82 -5.45 -13.44
C ALA A 162 17.19 -6.86 -12.96
N ASP A 163 17.36 -7.02 -11.65
CA ASP A 163 17.90 -8.25 -11.05
C ASP A 163 17.09 -8.69 -9.82
N PRO A 164 17.07 -9.99 -9.49
CA PRO A 164 16.46 -10.47 -8.26
C PRO A 164 17.04 -9.87 -7.00
N ILE A 165 18.33 -9.52 -7.03
CA ILE A 165 18.99 -8.85 -5.91
C ILE A 165 18.42 -7.44 -5.71
N ASP A 166 18.10 -6.73 -6.79
CA ASP A 166 17.49 -5.38 -6.71
C ASP A 166 16.06 -5.44 -6.13
N SER A 167 15.30 -6.49 -6.46
CA SER A 167 13.99 -6.76 -5.81
C SER A 167 14.15 -7.06 -4.32
N LEU A 168 15.16 -7.86 -3.92
CA LEU A 168 15.41 -8.19 -2.51
C LEU A 168 15.89 -6.96 -1.72
N ASP A 169 16.77 -6.14 -2.30
CA ASP A 169 17.18 -4.86 -1.75
C ASP A 169 15.98 -3.93 -1.57
N GLY A 170 15.07 -3.88 -2.54
CA GLY A 170 13.82 -3.14 -2.45
C GLY A 170 12.91 -3.62 -1.31
N ILE A 171 12.67 -4.93 -1.20
CA ILE A 171 11.88 -5.51 -0.10
C ILE A 171 12.52 -5.17 1.25
N ALA A 172 13.83 -5.39 1.38
CA ALA A 172 14.56 -5.15 2.62
C ALA A 172 14.57 -3.67 2.99
N ALA A 173 14.79 -2.76 2.03
CA ALA A 173 14.77 -1.33 2.27
C ALA A 173 13.37 -0.84 2.69
N GLY A 174 12.32 -1.32 2.01
CA GLY A 174 10.93 -0.97 2.35
C GLY A 174 10.55 -1.40 3.76
N CYS A 175 10.87 -2.65 4.12
CA CYS A 175 10.67 -3.17 5.47
C CYS A 175 11.50 -2.40 6.50
N PHE A 176 12.80 -2.20 6.24
CA PHE A 176 13.72 -1.56 7.16
C PHE A 176 13.28 -0.13 7.52
N ILE A 177 12.95 0.69 6.53
CA ILE A 177 12.64 2.10 6.76
C ILE A 177 11.37 2.27 7.61
N ILE A 178 10.27 1.63 7.23
CA ILE A 178 9.00 1.79 7.95
C ILE A 178 9.07 1.12 9.33
N CYS A 179 9.64 -0.08 9.46
CA CYS A 179 9.77 -0.72 10.77
C CYS A 179 10.68 0.08 11.71
N LEU A 180 11.74 0.72 11.21
CA LEU A 180 12.60 1.58 12.01
C LEU A 180 11.83 2.81 12.50
N MET A 181 11.11 3.49 11.60
CA MET A 181 10.30 4.66 11.94
C MET A 181 9.21 4.31 12.97
N ASP A 182 8.48 3.21 12.73
CA ASP A 182 7.45 2.70 13.62
C ASP A 182 8.00 2.37 15.01
N SER A 183 9.07 1.57 15.07
CA SER A 183 9.69 1.17 16.35
C SER A 183 10.19 2.39 17.14
N VAL A 184 10.77 3.39 16.46
CA VAL A 184 11.22 4.64 17.09
C VAL A 184 10.03 5.45 17.64
N VAL A 185 8.94 5.56 16.87
CA VAL A 185 7.71 6.25 17.32
C VAL A 185 7.10 5.55 18.53
N VAL A 186 6.95 4.23 18.48
CA VAL A 186 6.41 3.45 19.59
C VAL A 186 7.29 3.57 20.84
N LEU A 187 8.62 3.52 20.68
CA LEU A 187 9.55 3.61 21.80
C LEU A 187 9.60 5.00 22.43
N LEU A 188 9.59 6.07 21.62
CA LEU A 188 9.70 7.45 22.10
C LEU A 188 8.37 8.03 22.57
N LEU A 189 7.30 7.80 21.82
CA LEU A 189 5.99 8.42 22.04
C LEU A 189 5.01 7.51 22.78
N ARG A 190 5.29 6.20 22.90
CA ARG A 190 4.38 5.19 23.48
C ARG A 190 2.99 5.19 22.85
N LYS A 191 2.88 5.67 21.62
CA LYS A 191 1.66 5.66 20.81
C LYS A 191 1.78 4.55 19.76
N PRO A 192 0.65 3.95 19.31
CA PRO A 192 0.68 3.06 18.17
C PRO A 192 1.28 3.83 16.99
N GLY A 193 2.34 3.28 16.41
CA GLY A 193 3.00 3.90 15.26
C GLY A 193 2.29 3.52 13.95
N MET A 194 3.08 3.41 12.88
CA MET A 194 2.57 3.11 11.55
C MET A 194 2.18 1.63 11.48
N GLY A 195 0.98 1.31 10.99
CA GLY A 195 0.49 -0.06 10.97
C GLY A 195 1.37 -1.00 10.12
N PHE A 196 1.48 -2.27 10.52
CA PHE A 196 2.26 -3.27 9.78
C PHE A 196 1.76 -3.51 8.34
N GLY A 197 0.56 -3.02 7.99
CA GLY A 197 0.07 -2.97 6.63
C GLY A 197 0.94 -2.13 5.69
N ASP A 198 1.40 -0.95 6.15
CA ASP A 198 2.22 -0.03 5.36
C ASP A 198 3.60 -0.62 5.06
N VAL A 199 4.16 -1.36 6.03
CA VAL A 199 5.40 -2.13 5.87
C VAL A 199 5.26 -3.12 4.70
N LYS A 200 4.18 -3.91 4.67
CA LYS A 200 3.94 -4.89 3.61
C LYS A 200 3.69 -4.25 2.25
N LEU A 201 2.95 -3.14 2.22
CA LEU A 201 2.70 -2.39 1.00
C LEU A 201 4.00 -1.85 0.40
N LEU A 202 4.84 -1.23 1.23
CA LEU A 202 6.11 -0.68 0.75
C LEU A 202 7.10 -1.79 0.36
N ALA A 203 7.11 -2.92 1.08
CA ALA A 203 7.88 -4.10 0.69
C ALA A 203 7.42 -4.66 -0.67
N MET A 204 6.11 -4.72 -0.91
CA MET A 204 5.55 -5.11 -2.20
C MET A 204 5.99 -4.14 -3.31
N LEU A 205 5.86 -2.83 -3.10
CA LEU A 205 6.33 -1.82 -4.05
C LEU A 205 7.84 -1.93 -4.31
N GLY A 206 8.64 -2.18 -3.28
CA GLY A 206 10.07 -2.44 -3.39
C GLY A 206 10.39 -3.69 -4.21
N ALA A 207 9.56 -4.73 -4.16
CA ALA A 207 9.73 -5.91 -5.01
C ALA A 207 9.53 -5.62 -6.51
N PHE A 208 8.66 -4.66 -6.87
CA PHE A 208 8.37 -4.31 -8.26
C PHE A 208 9.18 -3.13 -8.82
N LEU A 209 9.67 -2.25 -7.94
CA LEU A 209 10.32 -0.99 -8.30
C LEU A 209 11.79 -0.90 -7.83
N GLY A 210 12.27 -1.89 -7.09
CA GLY A 210 13.62 -1.92 -6.51
C GLY A 210 13.80 -0.93 -5.35
N TRP A 211 15.02 -0.84 -4.82
CA TRP A 211 15.34 0.06 -3.70
C TRP A 211 15.19 1.55 -4.08
N ARG A 212 15.51 1.91 -5.33
CA ARG A 212 15.28 3.27 -5.85
C ARG A 212 13.79 3.63 -5.83
N GLY A 213 12.96 2.66 -6.17
CA GLY A 213 11.52 2.78 -6.12
C GLY A 213 10.98 2.97 -4.71
N VAL A 214 11.54 2.30 -3.71
CA VAL A 214 11.16 2.50 -2.30
C VAL A 214 11.39 3.96 -1.88
N ILE A 215 12.59 4.48 -2.13
CA ILE A 215 12.94 5.86 -1.75
C ILE A 215 12.05 6.86 -2.50
N GLY A 216 11.89 6.68 -3.81
CA GLY A 216 11.03 7.55 -4.62
C GLY A 216 9.56 7.50 -4.20
N THR A 217 9.04 6.30 -3.89
CA THR A 217 7.68 6.11 -3.39
C THR A 217 7.45 6.83 -2.07
N LEU A 218 8.38 6.70 -1.12
CA LEU A 218 8.31 7.38 0.17
C LEU A 218 8.34 8.90 0.03
N LEU A 219 9.25 9.41 -0.80
CA LEU A 219 9.41 10.85 -1.00
C LEU A 219 8.17 11.46 -1.69
N ILE A 220 7.72 10.86 -2.79
CA ILE A 220 6.54 11.34 -3.51
C ILE A 220 5.28 11.16 -2.65
N GLY A 221 5.13 10.00 -2.00
CA GLY A 221 3.99 9.70 -1.14
C GLY A 221 3.89 10.65 0.05
N SER A 222 4.98 10.89 0.77
CA SER A 222 4.99 11.84 1.89
C SER A 222 4.72 13.28 1.44
N LEU A 223 5.17 13.68 0.24
CA LEU A 223 4.85 14.98 -0.33
C LEU A 223 3.36 15.10 -0.65
N VAL A 224 2.78 14.13 -1.36
CA VAL A 224 1.34 14.11 -1.70
C VAL A 224 0.50 14.08 -0.43
N GLY A 225 0.86 13.23 0.54
CA GLY A 225 0.18 13.14 1.83
C GLY A 225 0.26 14.44 2.62
N SER A 226 1.41 15.12 2.62
CA SER A 226 1.58 16.41 3.29
C SER A 226 0.73 17.50 2.64
N VAL A 227 0.68 17.56 1.30
CA VAL A 227 -0.15 18.52 0.56
C VAL A 227 -1.64 18.30 0.87
N VAL A 228 -2.10 17.04 0.83
CA VAL A 228 -3.50 16.70 1.13
C VAL A 228 -3.84 16.97 2.59
N GLY A 229 -2.95 16.58 3.52
CA GLY A 229 -3.13 16.80 4.96
C GLY A 229 -3.19 18.28 5.31
N VAL A 230 -2.29 19.11 4.78
CA VAL A 230 -2.32 20.58 4.96
C VAL A 230 -3.58 21.17 4.35
N ALA A 231 -3.97 20.78 3.13
CA ALA A 231 -5.20 21.25 2.50
C ALA A 231 -6.44 20.90 3.34
N MET A 232 -6.48 19.70 3.91
CA MET A 232 -7.56 19.24 4.78
C MET A 232 -7.61 20.06 6.07
N ILE A 233 -6.46 20.29 6.73
CA ILE A 233 -6.37 21.15 7.93
C ILE A 233 -6.87 22.57 7.63
N LEU A 234 -6.45 23.16 6.50
CA LEU A 234 -6.90 24.49 6.09
C LEU A 234 -8.41 24.53 5.82
N TYR A 235 -8.94 23.51 5.15
CA TYR A 235 -10.37 23.38 4.86
C TYR A 235 -11.20 23.27 6.14
N PHE A 236 -10.81 22.40 7.08
CA PHE A 236 -11.53 22.26 8.35
C PHE A 236 -11.40 23.49 9.23
N ARG A 237 -10.20 24.09 9.30
CA ARG A 237 -9.99 25.34 10.04
C ARG A 237 -10.87 26.47 9.51
N SER A 238 -11.07 26.55 8.19
CA SER A 238 -11.98 27.55 7.59
C SER A 238 -13.47 27.33 7.90
N ARG A 239 -13.86 26.10 8.29
CA ARG A 239 -15.24 25.76 8.71
C ARG A 239 -15.43 25.81 10.22
N GLN A 240 -14.37 25.61 10.99
CA GLN A 240 -14.43 25.65 12.46
C GLN A 240 -14.68 27.06 13.01
N ASP A 241 -14.45 28.11 12.20
CA ASP A 241 -14.89 29.48 12.50
C ASP A 241 -16.43 29.67 12.46
N ALA A 242 -17.22 28.64 12.10
CA ALA A 242 -18.68 28.70 12.03
C ALA A 242 -19.43 27.85 13.07
N ASP A 243 -18.75 27.04 13.88
CA ASP A 243 -19.40 26.23 14.91
C ASP A 243 -18.45 25.99 16.10
N THR A 244 -18.56 26.83 17.13
CA THR A 244 -17.96 26.57 18.44
C THR A 244 -18.75 25.48 19.14
N THR A 245 -18.32 24.23 18.98
CA THR A 245 -18.64 23.16 19.91
C THR A 245 -17.38 22.73 20.65
N GLU A 246 -17.57 22.56 21.97
CA GLU A 246 -16.55 22.39 23.00
C GLU A 246 -15.53 21.26 22.71
N PRO A 247 -14.28 21.38 23.18
CA PRO A 247 -13.32 20.30 23.08
C PRO A 247 -13.80 19.12 23.94
N SER A 248 -14.09 17.98 23.29
CA SER A 248 -14.29 16.71 23.99
C SER A 248 -12.93 16.21 24.48
N ASP A 249 -12.54 16.58 25.70
CA ASP A 249 -11.47 15.92 26.45
C ASP A 249 -11.93 14.50 26.81
N GLN A 250 -11.62 13.53 25.96
CA GLN A 250 -11.60 12.14 26.38
C GLN A 250 -10.22 11.80 26.97
N PRO A 251 -10.15 11.25 28.19
CA PRO A 251 -8.90 10.75 28.73
C PRO A 251 -8.46 9.57 27.86
N THR A 252 -7.45 9.79 27.02
CA THR A 252 -6.80 8.71 26.30
C THR A 252 -6.05 7.88 27.35
N ASN A 253 -6.69 6.83 27.85
CA ASN A 253 -6.00 5.74 28.54
C ASN A 253 -5.13 5.01 27.51
N LEU A 254 -4.02 5.66 27.11
CA LEU A 254 -2.92 5.01 26.40
C LEU A 254 -2.10 4.23 27.43
N GLN A 255 -2.68 3.15 27.94
CA GLN A 255 -1.87 2.10 28.54
C GLN A 255 -1.31 1.27 27.37
N ASP A 256 -0.03 1.50 27.09
CA ASP A 256 0.87 0.71 26.26
C ASP A 256 0.35 0.32 24.87
N ALA A 257 0.76 1.09 23.85
CA ALA A 257 0.67 0.62 22.47
C ALA A 257 1.36 -0.75 22.35
N PRO A 258 0.68 -1.80 21.85
CA PRO A 258 1.26 -3.13 21.75
C PRO A 258 2.45 -3.06 20.79
N ILE A 259 3.63 -3.38 21.30
CA ILE A 259 4.83 -3.49 20.48
C ILE A 259 4.65 -4.73 19.60
N ASP A 260 4.60 -4.55 18.28
CA ASP A 260 4.49 -5.69 17.37
C ASP A 260 5.84 -6.44 17.31
N PRO A 261 5.93 -7.67 17.85
CA PRO A 261 7.17 -8.45 17.82
C PRO A 261 7.58 -8.80 16.39
N VAL A 262 6.64 -8.89 15.45
CA VAL A 262 6.91 -9.21 14.04
C VAL A 262 7.67 -8.06 13.39
N ALA A 263 7.26 -6.82 13.64
CA ALA A 263 7.94 -5.62 13.13
C ALA A 263 9.38 -5.54 13.69
N ALA A 264 9.58 -5.84 14.97
CA ALA A 264 10.91 -5.82 15.58
C ALA A 264 11.84 -6.92 15.01
N VAL A 265 11.32 -8.12 14.79
CA VAL A 265 12.07 -9.22 14.14
C VAL A 265 12.40 -8.88 12.69
N ALA A 266 11.42 -8.35 11.95
CA ALA A 266 11.61 -7.93 10.56
C ALA A 266 12.68 -6.83 10.45
N LEU A 267 12.65 -5.85 11.36
CA LEU A 267 13.67 -4.80 11.44
C LEU A 267 15.07 -5.39 11.66
N GLY A 268 15.21 -6.31 12.61
CA GLY A 268 16.50 -6.98 12.88
C GLY A 268 17.01 -7.76 11.67
N ALA A 269 16.15 -8.57 11.05
CA ALA A 269 16.51 -9.36 9.87
C ALA A 269 16.93 -8.49 8.68
N CYS A 270 16.17 -7.42 8.38
CA CYS A 270 16.50 -6.49 7.30
C CYS A 270 17.79 -5.72 7.59
N THR A 271 18.03 -5.34 8.85
CA THR A 271 19.27 -4.67 9.28
C THR A 271 20.49 -5.53 9.01
N VAL A 272 20.44 -6.82 9.36
CA VAL A 272 21.52 -7.78 9.10
C VAL A 272 21.76 -7.94 7.59
N TYR A 273 20.69 -8.10 6.81
CA TYR A 273 20.78 -8.24 5.35
C TYR A 273 21.42 -7.01 4.70
N LEU A 274 20.91 -5.81 4.99
CA LEU A 274 21.41 -4.56 4.40
C LEU A 274 22.85 -4.26 4.84
N ALA A 275 23.22 -4.58 6.08
CA ALA A 275 24.59 -4.45 6.56
C ALA A 275 25.55 -5.37 5.80
N ALA A 276 25.17 -6.64 5.60
CA ALA A 276 25.94 -7.59 4.80
C ALA A 276 26.06 -7.13 3.34
N ARG A 277 24.98 -6.60 2.77
CA ARG A 277 24.96 -6.03 1.41
C ARG A 277 25.89 -4.82 1.27
N CYS A 278 25.83 -3.89 2.22
CA CYS A 278 26.69 -2.72 2.25
C CYS A 278 28.17 -3.12 2.38
N PHE A 279 28.47 -4.10 3.24
CA PHE A 279 29.82 -4.64 3.41
C PHE A 279 30.34 -5.32 2.13
N TYR A 280 29.50 -6.10 1.44
CA TYR A 280 29.86 -6.70 0.16
C TYR A 280 30.19 -5.65 -0.91
N TYR A 281 29.41 -4.57 -0.99
CA TYR A 281 29.69 -3.46 -1.91
C TYR A 281 30.96 -2.69 -1.54
N LEU A 282 31.25 -2.50 -0.25
CA LEU A 282 32.48 -1.84 0.20
C LEU A 282 33.74 -2.66 -0.10
N LEU A 283 33.62 -4.00 -0.18
CA LEU A 283 34.68 -4.93 -0.57
C LEU A 283 34.84 -5.06 -2.09
N SER A 284 33.78 -4.84 -2.84
CA SER A 284 33.78 -4.90 -4.30
C SER A 284 34.29 -3.55 -4.84
N ASP A 285 35.59 -3.44 -5.06
CA ASP A 285 36.34 -2.20 -5.34
C ASP A 285 35.85 -1.31 -6.50
N ASP A 286 34.89 -1.76 -7.30
CA ASP A 286 34.61 -1.21 -8.64
C ASP A 286 33.70 0.03 -8.71
N MET A 287 33.04 0.46 -7.64
CA MET A 287 31.94 1.45 -7.75
C MET A 287 32.06 2.73 -6.91
N LEU A 288 32.96 2.81 -5.91
CA LEU A 288 33.01 3.98 -5.01
C LEU A 288 34.34 4.74 -5.05
N PRO A 289 34.32 6.09 -5.15
CA PRO A 289 35.50 6.90 -4.97
C PRO A 289 36.16 6.60 -3.61
N PRO A 290 37.49 6.47 -3.54
CA PRO A 290 38.19 6.09 -2.31
C PRO A 290 37.94 7.07 -1.15
N GLU A 291 37.64 8.33 -1.47
CA GLU A 291 37.33 9.39 -0.50
C GLU A 291 35.98 9.20 0.21
N LEU A 292 34.99 8.59 -0.45
CA LEU A 292 33.64 8.38 0.08
C LEU A 292 33.50 7.06 0.85
N ARG A 293 34.41 6.12 0.64
CA ARG A 293 34.41 4.80 1.30
C ARG A 293 34.40 4.88 2.83
N PRO A 294 35.28 5.66 3.51
CA PRO A 294 35.28 5.74 4.97
C PRO A 294 33.99 6.36 5.51
N ILE A 295 33.46 7.39 4.84
CA ILE A 295 32.22 8.05 5.23
C ILE A 295 31.05 7.06 5.16
N LEU A 296 30.89 6.36 4.03
CA LEU A 296 29.82 5.39 3.85
C LEU A 296 29.90 4.25 4.86
N THR A 297 31.11 3.77 5.16
CA THR A 297 31.33 2.68 6.13
C THR A 297 30.92 3.11 7.54
N ILE A 298 31.31 4.30 7.96
CA ILE A 298 30.95 4.84 9.28
C ILE A 298 29.43 5.05 9.36
N THR A 299 28.83 5.68 8.34
CA THR A 299 27.39 5.92 8.31
C THR A 299 26.60 4.61 8.35
N ALA A 300 26.97 3.62 7.54
CA ALA A 300 26.34 2.31 7.55
C ALA A 300 26.48 1.63 8.92
N GLY A 301 27.68 1.64 9.51
CA GLY A 301 27.93 1.05 10.82
C GLY A 301 27.08 1.68 11.94
N VAL A 302 26.96 3.01 11.95
CA VAL A 302 26.13 3.74 12.92
C VAL A 302 24.65 3.39 12.75
N VAL A 303 24.14 3.39 11.51
CA VAL A 303 22.73 3.07 11.22
C VAL A 303 22.40 1.63 11.60
N THR A 304 23.27 0.67 11.27
CA THR A 304 23.12 -0.74 11.63
C THR A 304 23.10 -0.93 13.15
N ALA A 305 24.05 -0.32 13.87
CA ALA A 305 24.10 -0.41 15.33
C ALA A 305 22.84 0.16 15.98
N PHE A 306 22.39 1.33 15.52
CA PHE A 306 21.17 1.97 16.01
C PHE A 306 19.94 1.09 15.78
N ALA A 307 19.74 0.57 14.57
CA ALA A 307 18.58 -0.27 14.25
C ALA A 307 18.58 -1.59 15.05
N MET A 308 19.74 -2.22 15.27
CA MET A 308 19.86 -3.41 16.13
C MET A 308 19.52 -3.12 17.60
N ILE A 309 19.93 -1.96 18.12
CA ILE A 309 19.58 -1.52 19.48
C ILE A 309 18.06 -1.32 19.59
N VAL A 310 17.44 -0.63 18.62
CA VAL A 310 15.99 -0.39 18.59
C VAL A 310 15.21 -1.70 18.52
N SER A 311 15.60 -2.63 17.63
CA SER A 311 14.99 -3.95 17.50
C SER A 311 15.10 -4.75 18.81
N GLY A 312 16.30 -4.81 19.40
CA GLY A 312 16.54 -5.52 20.65
C GLY A 312 15.77 -4.94 21.85
N LEU A 313 15.68 -3.61 21.93
CA LEU A 313 14.92 -2.93 22.98
C LEU A 313 13.42 -3.18 22.82
N SER A 314 12.90 -3.13 21.60
CA SER A 314 11.50 -3.43 21.28
C SER A 314 11.13 -4.86 21.69
N LEU A 315 11.97 -5.85 21.36
CA LEU A 315 11.77 -7.25 21.78
C LEU A 315 11.86 -7.43 23.30
N SER A 316 12.79 -6.72 23.96
CA SER A 316 12.92 -6.79 25.43
C SER A 316 11.69 -6.21 26.13
N LEU A 317 11.16 -5.10 25.63
CA LEU A 317 9.95 -4.48 26.17
C LEU A 317 8.72 -5.35 25.92
N TYR A 318 8.58 -5.93 24.73
CA TYR A 318 7.52 -6.91 24.43
C TYR A 318 7.56 -8.10 25.41
N ALA A 319 8.75 -8.70 25.61
CA ALA A 319 8.91 -9.80 26.55
C ALA A 319 8.62 -9.42 28.01
N ARG A 320 8.84 -8.16 28.40
CA ARG A 320 8.47 -7.63 29.72
C ARG A 320 6.96 -7.44 29.84
N GLN A 321 6.31 -6.86 28.83
CA GLN A 321 4.84 -6.70 28.79
C GLN A 321 4.14 -8.05 28.90
N GLN A 322 4.62 -9.08 28.21
CA GLN A 322 4.05 -10.43 28.28
C GLN A 322 4.20 -11.07 29.67
N LYS A 323 5.29 -10.78 30.40
CA LYS A 323 5.50 -11.22 31.78
C LYS A 323 4.65 -10.44 32.79
N SER A 324 4.35 -9.19 32.49
CA SER A 324 3.52 -8.30 33.31
C SER A 324 2.02 -8.46 33.05
N ALA A 325 1.62 -9.09 31.93
CA ALA A 325 0.24 -9.44 31.67
C ALA A 325 -0.25 -10.43 32.74
N PRO A 326 -1.22 -10.06 33.60
CA PRO A 326 -1.70 -10.96 34.63
C PRO A 326 -2.31 -12.20 33.98
N ALA A 327 -1.98 -13.38 34.50
CA ALA A 327 -2.58 -14.67 34.18
C ALA A 327 -4.06 -14.77 34.61
N LYS A 328 -4.89 -13.79 34.23
CA LYS A 328 -6.32 -13.69 34.54
C LYS A 328 -7.13 -13.39 33.28
N HIS A 329 -7.09 -14.31 32.32
CA HIS A 329 -8.13 -14.36 31.29
C HIS A 329 -8.56 -15.79 30.89
N GLY A 330 -8.08 -16.81 31.63
CA GLY A 330 -8.46 -18.21 31.40
C GLY A 330 -9.54 -18.77 32.34
N SER A 331 -9.94 -18.05 33.40
CA SER A 331 -10.88 -18.58 34.40
C SER A 331 -12.16 -17.75 34.62
N ARG A 332 -12.34 -16.63 33.91
CA ARG A 332 -13.58 -15.83 33.99
C ARG A 332 -14.54 -16.05 32.81
N ILE A 333 -14.06 -16.63 31.70
CA ILE A 333 -14.92 -16.99 30.56
C ILE A 333 -15.77 -18.24 30.88
N ALA A 334 -15.30 -19.11 31.79
CA ALA A 334 -16.03 -20.31 32.19
C ALA A 334 -17.22 -20.06 33.15
N GLU A 335 -17.32 -18.87 33.76
CA GLU A 335 -18.37 -18.52 34.73
C GLU A 335 -19.41 -17.52 34.18
N HIS A 336 -19.26 -17.06 32.93
CA HIS A 336 -20.19 -16.13 32.28
C HIS A 336 -20.96 -16.73 31.09
N LEU A 337 -20.83 -18.05 30.86
CA LEU A 337 -21.59 -18.77 29.81
C LEU A 337 -22.97 -19.29 30.27
N GLU A 338 -23.45 -18.90 31.46
CA GLU A 338 -24.81 -19.24 31.93
C GLU A 338 -25.78 -18.04 32.01
N GLY A 339 -25.37 -16.86 31.57
CA GLY A 339 -26.23 -15.67 31.54
C GLY A 339 -26.31 -15.08 30.14
N GLY A 340 -27.34 -15.42 29.38
CA GLY A 340 -27.62 -14.75 28.11
C GLY A 340 -28.01 -13.28 28.32
N ALA A 341 -27.23 -12.35 27.76
CA ALA A 341 -27.63 -10.98 27.44
C ALA A 341 -26.57 -10.27 26.57
N GLN A 342 -27.02 -9.82 25.40
CA GLN A 342 -26.55 -8.67 24.60
C GLN A 342 -25.04 -8.49 24.37
N GLU A 343 -24.63 -8.80 23.14
CA GLU A 343 -23.29 -8.66 22.56
C GLU A 343 -23.11 -7.27 21.88
N GLU A 344 -23.59 -6.19 22.51
CA GLU A 344 -23.66 -4.85 21.87
C GLU A 344 -22.70 -3.78 22.43
N ASP A 345 -21.96 -4.02 23.51
CA ASP A 345 -21.05 -3.00 24.07
C ASP A 345 -19.57 -3.37 23.94
N LEU A 346 -19.06 -3.37 22.71
CA LEU A 346 -17.65 -3.09 22.45
C LEU A 346 -17.54 -1.96 21.42
N GLU A 347 -18.10 -0.82 21.81
CA GLU A 347 -18.02 0.43 21.07
C GLU A 347 -16.56 0.93 21.07
N ILE A 348 -15.81 0.54 20.04
CA ILE A 348 -14.53 1.15 19.68
C ILE A 348 -14.85 2.54 19.12
N THR A 349 -15.01 3.52 20.00
CA THR A 349 -15.01 4.94 19.63
C THR A 349 -13.57 5.44 19.57
N LEU A 350 -12.90 5.15 18.45
CA LEU A 350 -11.65 5.79 18.04
C LEU A 350 -11.94 6.69 16.84
N GLN A 351 -12.56 7.85 17.08
CA GLN A 351 -12.63 8.93 16.09
C GLN A 351 -11.60 10.02 16.41
N GLY A 352 -10.33 9.65 16.33
CA GLY A 352 -9.34 10.55 15.75
C GLY A 352 -9.36 10.31 14.24
N HIS A 353 -9.58 11.34 13.43
CA HIS A 353 -9.43 11.22 11.97
C HIS A 353 -7.96 10.89 11.64
N TYR A 354 -7.60 9.60 11.71
CA TYR A 354 -6.32 9.10 11.26
C TYR A 354 -6.37 9.09 9.73
N LEU A 355 -5.49 9.85 9.08
CA LEU A 355 -5.35 9.75 7.63
C LEU A 355 -4.54 8.47 7.33
N PRO A 356 -5.13 7.49 6.61
CA PRO A 356 -4.39 6.29 6.23
C PRO A 356 -3.22 6.68 5.32
N PHE A 357 -2.02 6.17 5.62
CA PHE A 357 -0.82 6.50 4.85
C PHE A 357 -0.71 5.66 3.56
N GLY A 358 -1.33 4.48 3.53
CA GLY A 358 -1.31 3.55 2.40
C GLY A 358 -1.72 4.14 1.04
N PRO A 359 -2.80 4.94 0.91
CA PRO A 359 -3.16 5.64 -0.32
C PRO A 359 -2.03 6.50 -0.89
N TYR A 360 -1.26 7.16 -0.03
CA TYR A 360 -0.17 8.03 -0.44
C TYR A 360 1.06 7.22 -0.86
N LEU A 361 1.34 6.11 -0.20
CA LEU A 361 2.34 5.14 -0.66
C LEU A 361 1.96 4.54 -2.02
N ALA A 362 0.71 4.14 -2.21
CA ALA A 362 0.22 3.63 -3.48
C ALA A 362 0.33 4.68 -4.60
N ALA A 363 -0.08 5.93 -4.33
CA ALA A 363 0.07 7.03 -5.27
C ALA A 363 1.54 7.34 -5.59
N GLY A 364 2.42 7.36 -4.59
CA GLY A 364 3.85 7.53 -4.77
C GLY A 364 4.47 6.43 -5.62
N GLY A 365 4.06 5.18 -5.40
CA GLY A 365 4.49 4.02 -6.18
C GLY A 365 4.04 4.10 -7.64
N ILE A 366 2.80 4.50 -7.90
CA ILE A 366 2.29 4.74 -9.25
C ILE A 366 3.07 5.87 -9.93
N LEU A 367 3.26 7.00 -9.26
CA LEU A 367 3.99 8.13 -9.84
C LEU A 367 5.45 7.76 -10.16
N PHE A 368 6.13 7.04 -9.27
CA PHE A 368 7.47 6.53 -9.53
C PHE A 368 7.48 5.48 -10.66
N LEU A 369 6.46 4.62 -10.73
CA LEU A 369 6.31 3.69 -11.83
C LEU A 369 6.20 4.40 -13.19
N PHE A 370 5.60 5.59 -13.28
CA PHE A 370 5.54 6.31 -14.55
C PHE A 370 6.79 7.13 -14.85
N PHE A 371 7.28 7.87 -13.85
CA PHE A 371 8.26 8.95 -14.02
C PHE A 371 9.60 8.73 -13.30
N GLY A 372 9.76 7.64 -12.57
CA GLY A 372 10.95 7.36 -11.74
C GLY A 372 12.28 7.44 -12.49
N PRO A 373 12.45 6.80 -13.67
CA PRO A 373 13.68 6.86 -14.45
C PRO A 373 13.98 8.27 -14.93
N GLU A 374 12.97 9.02 -15.39
CA GLU A 374 13.12 10.41 -15.79
C GLU A 374 13.54 11.30 -14.60
N LEU A 375 12.92 11.10 -13.44
CA LEU A 375 13.25 11.81 -12.21
C LEU A 375 14.69 11.51 -11.76
N TYR A 376 15.08 10.25 -11.82
CA TYR A 376 16.43 9.82 -11.45
C TYR A 376 17.48 10.38 -12.41
N GLN A 377 17.25 10.26 -13.72
CA GLN A 377 18.15 10.81 -14.74
C GLN A 377 18.28 12.32 -14.61
N TRP A 378 17.16 13.03 -14.45
CA TRP A 378 17.16 14.48 -14.24
C TRP A 378 18.01 14.87 -13.03
N TYR A 379 17.87 14.16 -11.90
CA TYR A 379 18.66 14.40 -10.69
C TYR A 379 20.16 14.15 -10.93
N THR A 380 20.52 13.03 -11.58
CA THR A 380 21.93 12.67 -11.81
C THR A 380 22.65 13.51 -12.86
N VAL A 381 21.91 14.13 -13.79
CA VAL A 381 22.49 14.97 -14.85
C VAL A 381 22.61 16.44 -14.41
N THR A 382 21.76 16.89 -13.49
CA THR A 382 21.72 18.29 -13.02
C THR A 382 22.69 18.57 -11.88
N LEU A 383 23.11 17.54 -11.13
CA LEU A 383 24.16 17.57 -10.11
C LEU A 383 25.50 17.18 -10.72
#